data_AF-A0A1H5VUA5-F1
#
_entry.id   AF-A0A1H5VUA5-F1
#
_cell.length_a   1.000
_cell.length_b   1.000
_cell.length_c   1.000
_cell.angle_alpha   90.00
_cell.angle_beta   90.00
_cell.angle_gamma   90.00
#
_symmetry.space_group_name_H-M   'P 1'
#
loop_
_entity.id
_entity.type
_entity.pdbx_description
1 polymer ?
#
loop_
_entity_poly.entity_id
_entity_poly.type
_entity_poly.pdbx_seq_one_letter_code
_entity_poly.pdbx_strand_id
1 'polypeptide(L)'
;MPDSAPPAPDRTAPPQTASSQPAASQPASPQPASPQPGSPQPGSPQPGSPQSASSQPGSPQTGDGALPFGRPGRPFGSTPFTFGFTAALGVLTAWLLVQALTVTASVLLLIVVSLFLAVGLDPAVRWLHRHGLPRWGAIAAVFAAVILFFAGFGMAVIPALSQQAGQFVEQLPGYIGQLQNHPQVRDLDQRFGLLERLQSYLLSGDLGRQVFGGLLGAAGVVVSAVFSALTVLILTLYFLASLRSITRTGYRLIPGSRRPRVQHLGDEILDRVGGYVAGNLIISLIAGVTTFVFLSILGVPYALALAIIVAVTDLIPMIGAGIGAAIATLTALFVSAPVAIGCLVFFIIYQQIENYLIAPKVMKSSVDVPAAVTIVAALIGGALLGVVGALLAIPVAAAIQLILSEVVLPRQDRH
;
A
#
# COMPACT_ATOMS: atom_id res chain seq x y z
N MET A 1 18.00 -53.60 -19.12
CA MET A 1 17.65 -54.01 -20.50
C MET A 1 17.32 -52.74 -21.26
N PRO A 2 18.10 -52.40 -22.29
CA PRO A 2 17.88 -51.23 -23.16
C PRO A 2 17.01 -51.61 -24.38
N ASP A 3 16.58 -50.60 -25.13
CA ASP A 3 16.04 -50.57 -26.51
C ASP A 3 14.77 -49.70 -26.54
N SER A 4 14.56 -48.73 -27.43
CA SER A 4 15.26 -48.33 -28.65
C SER A 4 14.62 -47.02 -29.15
N ALA A 5 15.41 -46.12 -29.74
CA ALA A 5 14.97 -44.85 -30.34
C ALA A 5 14.55 -45.03 -31.83
N PRO A 6 14.22 -43.97 -32.62
CA PRO A 6 12.97 -43.79 -33.38
C PRO A 6 13.15 -43.99 -34.91
N PRO A 7 12.14 -43.63 -35.75
CA PRO A 7 12.43 -42.53 -36.70
C PRO A 7 11.26 -41.62 -37.16
N ALA A 8 11.63 -40.35 -37.40
CA ALA A 8 11.37 -39.43 -38.53
C ALA A 8 9.95 -38.97 -38.98
N PRO A 9 9.85 -37.74 -39.57
CA PRO A 9 8.60 -37.04 -39.86
C PRO A 9 8.16 -37.18 -41.34
N ASP A 10 6.87 -37.09 -41.61
CA ASP A 10 6.34 -37.15 -42.98
C ASP A 10 5.77 -35.80 -43.47
N ARG A 11 6.11 -35.51 -44.72
CA ARG A 11 5.77 -34.34 -45.51
C ARG A 11 4.52 -34.63 -46.33
N THR A 12 3.52 -33.74 -46.36
CA THR A 12 2.61 -33.64 -47.52
C THR A 12 1.98 -32.24 -47.62
N ALA A 13 2.41 -31.48 -48.63
CA ALA A 13 1.59 -30.49 -49.34
C ALA A 13 0.97 -31.17 -50.58
N PRO A 14 -0.19 -30.70 -51.09
CA PRO A 14 -0.28 -30.35 -52.52
C PRO A 14 -1.34 -29.24 -52.78
N PRO A 15 -1.73 -28.92 -54.04
CA PRO A 15 -0.93 -28.19 -55.03
C PRO A 15 -1.65 -26.95 -55.61
N GLN A 16 -0.89 -26.22 -56.42
CA GLN A 16 -1.26 -25.07 -57.24
C GLN A 16 -2.20 -25.45 -58.40
N THR A 17 -3.13 -24.55 -58.74
CA THR A 17 -3.77 -24.50 -60.06
C THR A 17 -3.33 -23.23 -60.79
N ALA A 18 -2.64 -23.44 -61.91
CA ALA A 18 -2.28 -22.45 -62.91
C ALA A 18 -3.12 -22.70 -64.18
N SER A 19 -3.63 -21.61 -64.77
CA SER A 19 -4.03 -21.47 -66.19
C SER A 19 -4.85 -20.17 -66.30
N SER A 20 -4.69 -19.25 -67.24
CA SER A 20 -3.81 -19.12 -68.40
C SER A 20 -4.12 -17.75 -69.04
N GLN A 21 -3.08 -17.09 -69.52
CA GLN A 21 -2.99 -15.93 -70.43
C GLN A 21 -3.84 -16.10 -71.74
N PRO A 22 -4.01 -15.07 -72.64
CA PRO A 22 -2.92 -14.26 -73.17
C PRO A 22 -3.20 -12.79 -73.58
N ALA A 23 -2.08 -12.16 -73.95
CA ALA A 23 -1.89 -10.78 -74.35
C ALA A 23 -2.08 -10.53 -75.87
N ALA A 24 -2.23 -9.24 -76.17
CA ALA A 24 -1.74 -8.48 -77.33
C ALA A 24 -2.43 -8.58 -78.69
N SER A 25 -2.95 -7.43 -79.15
CA SER A 25 -2.73 -6.91 -80.50
C SER A 25 -3.21 -5.45 -80.64
N GLN A 26 -2.25 -4.53 -80.77
CA GLN A 26 -2.34 -3.24 -81.48
C GLN A 26 -2.75 -3.47 -82.97
N PRO A 27 -3.26 -2.48 -83.75
CA PRO A 27 -2.46 -1.30 -84.13
C PRO A 27 -3.20 0.01 -84.56
N ALA A 28 -2.35 1.02 -84.79
CA ALA A 28 -2.43 2.06 -85.82
C ALA A 28 -3.21 3.36 -85.53
N SER A 29 -2.44 4.41 -85.25
CA SER A 29 -2.72 5.80 -85.68
C SER A 29 -2.37 5.96 -87.18
N PRO A 30 -3.01 6.90 -87.89
CA PRO A 30 -2.22 8.02 -88.43
C PRO A 30 -2.95 9.38 -88.45
N GLN A 31 -2.31 10.39 -87.84
CA GLN A 31 -1.95 11.72 -88.40
C GLN A 31 -3.03 12.71 -88.96
N PRO A 32 -2.68 14.01 -89.15
CA PRO A 32 -3.50 15.15 -88.71
C PRO A 32 -4.01 16.05 -89.85
N ALA A 33 -4.96 16.95 -89.55
CA ALA A 33 -5.31 18.05 -90.44
C ALA A 33 -5.85 19.28 -89.69
N SER A 34 -5.03 20.33 -89.63
CA SER A 34 -5.42 21.74 -89.79
C SER A 34 -4.67 22.23 -91.04
N PRO A 35 -5.01 23.35 -91.73
CA PRO A 35 -5.67 24.58 -91.25
C PRO A 35 -6.66 25.23 -92.24
N GLN A 36 -7.34 26.34 -91.87
CA GLN A 36 -7.35 27.55 -92.71
C GLN A 36 -7.87 28.81 -91.98
N PRO A 37 -7.43 30.02 -92.40
CA PRO A 37 -7.57 31.30 -91.71
C PRO A 37 -8.57 32.25 -92.39
N GLY A 38 -8.96 33.34 -91.70
CA GLY A 38 -9.89 34.34 -92.25
C GLY A 38 -9.78 35.73 -91.60
N SER A 39 -8.71 36.44 -92.00
CA SER A 39 -8.52 37.89 -92.20
C SER A 39 -9.04 39.00 -91.24
N PRO A 40 -8.27 40.11 -91.12
CA PRO A 40 -8.49 41.24 -90.21
C PRO A 40 -9.08 42.49 -90.91
N GLN A 41 -9.62 43.46 -90.15
CA GLN A 41 -9.54 44.87 -90.55
C GLN A 41 -9.64 45.87 -89.37
N PRO A 42 -8.98 47.05 -89.46
CA PRO A 42 -8.73 47.99 -88.37
C PRO A 42 -9.55 49.28 -88.46
N GLY A 43 -9.70 50.01 -87.35
CA GLY A 43 -10.32 51.33 -87.29
C GLY A 43 -9.76 52.20 -86.18
N SER A 44 -8.92 53.15 -86.61
CA SER A 44 -8.32 54.38 -86.05
C SER A 44 -8.83 55.08 -84.75
N PRO A 45 -8.02 56.00 -84.18
CA PRO A 45 -8.02 56.41 -82.76
C PRO A 45 -8.62 57.80 -82.49
N GLN A 46 -9.01 58.11 -81.25
CA GLN A 46 -8.80 59.43 -80.62
C GLN A 46 -9.01 59.42 -79.08
N PRO A 47 -8.42 60.38 -78.34
CA PRO A 47 -8.11 60.28 -76.91
C PRO A 47 -9.04 61.12 -76.01
N GLY A 48 -9.13 60.74 -74.72
CA GLY A 48 -9.76 61.56 -73.69
C GLY A 48 -9.94 60.81 -72.37
N SER A 49 -8.98 60.92 -71.46
CA SER A 49 -9.10 60.60 -70.02
C SER A 49 -9.99 61.64 -69.30
N PRO A 50 -10.43 61.47 -68.01
CA PRO A 50 -10.01 60.46 -67.02
C PRO A 50 -11.15 59.84 -66.13
N GLN A 51 -10.79 58.72 -65.50
CA GLN A 51 -11.18 58.26 -64.14
C GLN A 51 -12.67 58.20 -63.76
N SER A 52 -13.17 56.98 -63.51
CA SER A 52 -13.70 56.57 -62.19
C SER A 52 -14.10 55.09 -62.17
N ALA A 53 -13.49 54.35 -61.24
CA ALA A 53 -13.99 53.15 -60.58
C ALA A 53 -14.55 51.98 -61.44
N SER A 54 -13.65 51.21 -62.07
CA SER A 54 -13.95 49.82 -62.41
C SER A 54 -13.56 48.91 -61.24
N SER A 55 -14.59 48.40 -60.57
CA SER A 55 -14.58 47.26 -59.68
C SER A 55 -13.96 46.03 -60.36
N GLN A 56 -12.74 45.67 -59.94
CA GLN A 56 -12.22 44.31 -60.08
C GLN A 56 -12.34 43.59 -58.74
N PRO A 57 -12.89 42.36 -58.70
CA PRO A 57 -12.85 41.52 -57.52
C PRO A 57 -11.45 40.90 -57.40
N GLY A 58 -10.56 41.60 -56.69
CA GLY A 58 -9.24 41.09 -56.35
C GLY A 58 -9.31 40.17 -55.13
N SER A 59 -9.04 38.88 -55.35
CA SER A 59 -8.56 37.86 -54.40
C SER A 59 -9.39 37.60 -53.11
N PRO A 60 -9.83 36.35 -52.85
CA PRO A 60 -10.30 35.99 -51.53
C PRO A 60 -9.13 36.07 -50.54
N GLN A 61 -9.17 37.04 -49.62
CA GLN A 61 -8.30 37.04 -48.45
C GLN A 61 -8.63 35.79 -47.63
N THR A 62 -7.83 34.74 -47.82
CA THR A 62 -7.79 33.59 -46.94
C THR A 62 -7.30 34.03 -45.56
N GLY A 63 -8.22 34.04 -44.60
CA GLY A 63 -7.97 33.56 -43.25
C GLY A 63 -7.27 34.50 -42.27
N ASP A 64 -7.93 35.59 -41.87
CA ASP A 64 -7.88 35.93 -40.44
C ASP A 64 -8.82 34.94 -39.74
N GLY A 65 -8.26 33.81 -39.32
CA GLY A 65 -8.94 32.84 -38.50
C GLY A 65 -9.56 33.56 -37.32
N ALA A 66 -10.89 33.54 -37.27
CA ALA A 66 -11.67 34.01 -36.13
C ALA A 66 -11.28 33.17 -34.90
N LEU A 67 -10.19 33.54 -34.24
CA LEU A 67 -9.95 33.18 -32.86
C LEU A 67 -11.09 33.86 -32.09
N PRO A 68 -11.99 33.11 -31.41
CA PRO A 68 -13.13 33.71 -30.71
C PRO A 68 -12.72 34.73 -29.64
N PHE A 69 -11.43 34.78 -29.29
CA PHE A 69 -10.84 35.65 -28.27
C PHE A 69 -9.74 36.59 -28.79
N GLY A 70 -9.62 36.78 -30.12
CA GLY A 70 -8.60 37.65 -30.72
C GLY A 70 -7.18 37.07 -30.70
N ARG A 71 -6.21 37.81 -31.28
CA ARG A 71 -4.79 37.43 -31.27
C ARG A 71 -4.25 37.53 -29.83
N PRO A 72 -3.56 36.50 -29.29
CA PRO A 72 -2.97 36.56 -27.96
C PRO A 72 -2.12 37.82 -27.80
N GLY A 73 -2.35 38.59 -26.73
CA GLY A 73 -1.56 39.76 -26.40
C GLY A 73 -0.09 39.40 -26.19
N ARG A 74 0.82 40.37 -26.37
CA ARG A 74 2.26 40.16 -26.11
C ARG A 74 2.43 39.59 -24.69
N PRO A 75 3.25 38.54 -24.50
CA PRO A 75 3.47 37.96 -23.18
C PRO A 75 3.93 39.06 -22.22
N PHE A 76 3.40 39.05 -21.00
CA PHE A 76 3.86 39.96 -19.95
C PHE A 76 5.38 39.81 -19.83
N GLY A 77 6.12 40.90 -20.05
CA GLY A 77 7.55 40.91 -19.84
C GLY A 77 7.86 40.51 -18.40
N SER A 78 8.80 39.59 -18.20
CA SER A 78 9.24 39.13 -16.89
C SER A 78 9.95 40.27 -16.15
N THR A 79 9.17 41.18 -15.56
CA THR A 79 9.69 42.18 -14.64
C THR A 79 10.13 41.47 -13.36
N PRO A 80 11.19 41.94 -12.68
CA PRO A 80 11.61 41.36 -11.40
C PRO A 80 10.48 41.25 -10.37
N PHE A 81 9.50 42.16 -10.43
CA PHE A 81 8.28 42.13 -9.62
C PHE A 81 7.34 40.97 -9.94
N THR A 82 7.05 40.69 -11.23
CA THR A 82 6.15 39.57 -11.61
C THR A 82 6.78 38.20 -11.31
N PHE A 83 8.10 38.08 -11.47
CA PHE A 83 8.84 36.90 -11.01
C PHE A 83 8.79 36.74 -9.49
N GLY A 84 9.07 37.81 -8.74
CA GLY A 84 8.99 37.79 -7.27
C GLY A 84 7.58 37.45 -6.76
N PHE A 85 6.54 38.02 -7.36
CA PHE A 85 5.15 37.75 -7.00
C PHE A 85 4.72 36.31 -7.33
N THR A 86 5.06 35.79 -8.51
CA THR A 86 4.74 34.39 -8.88
C THR A 86 5.53 33.37 -8.07
N ALA A 87 6.80 33.64 -7.76
CA ALA A 87 7.60 32.82 -6.86
C ALA A 87 7.04 32.85 -5.43
N ALA A 88 6.70 34.02 -4.89
CA ALA A 88 6.11 34.16 -3.56
C ALA A 88 4.74 33.47 -3.47
N LEU A 89 3.89 33.61 -4.49
CA LEU A 89 2.62 32.88 -4.59
C LEU A 89 2.86 31.37 -4.67
N GLY A 90 3.84 30.92 -5.45
CA GLY A 90 4.23 29.52 -5.54
C GLY A 90 4.69 28.95 -4.20
N VAL A 91 5.55 29.68 -3.47
CA VAL A 91 6.00 29.31 -2.12
C VAL A 91 4.84 29.29 -1.13
N LEU A 92 3.95 30.29 -1.15
CA LEU A 92 2.76 30.33 -0.31
C LEU A 92 1.83 29.14 -0.60
N THR A 93 1.62 28.84 -1.88
CA THR A 93 0.79 27.70 -2.30
C THR A 93 1.41 26.38 -1.88
N ALA A 94 2.73 26.23 -2.01
CA ALA A 94 3.47 25.06 -1.54
C ALA A 94 3.41 24.93 -0.01
N TRP A 95 3.56 26.03 0.73
CA TRP A 95 3.46 26.04 2.19
C TRP A 95 2.06 25.66 2.67
N LEU A 96 1.01 26.21 2.05
CA LEU A 96 -0.38 25.83 2.33
C LEU A 96 -0.66 24.36 1.99
N LEU A 97 -0.10 23.86 0.89
CA LEU A 97 -0.17 22.43 0.54
C LEU A 97 0.52 21.55 1.59
N VAL A 98 1.70 21.95 2.07
CA VAL A 98 2.41 21.23 3.14
C VAL A 98 1.60 21.24 4.43
N GLN A 99 1.03 22.39 4.82
CA GLN A 99 0.17 22.51 6.00
C GLN A 99 -1.08 21.62 5.88
N ALA A 100 -1.79 21.72 4.76
CA ALA A 100 -2.96 20.89 4.47
C ALA A 100 -2.59 19.39 4.50
N LEU A 101 -1.43 19.03 3.95
CA LEU A 101 -0.93 17.66 3.96
C LEU A 101 -0.58 17.20 5.38
N THR A 102 0.05 18.03 6.21
CA THR A 102 0.37 17.67 7.60
C THR A 102 -0.85 17.50 8.48
N VAL A 103 -1.88 18.34 8.29
CA VAL A 103 -3.15 18.23 9.02
C VAL A 103 -3.95 17.01 8.55
N THR A 104 -3.90 16.70 7.26
CA THR A 104 -4.65 15.58 6.65
C THR A 104 -3.85 14.27 6.66
N ALA A 105 -2.58 14.28 7.06
CA ALA A 105 -1.69 13.11 7.04
C ALA A 105 -2.29 11.93 7.81
N SER A 106 -2.92 12.21 8.95
CA SER A 106 -3.61 11.20 9.77
C SER A 106 -4.74 10.51 9.01
N VAL A 107 -5.54 11.29 8.25
CA VAL A 107 -6.65 10.77 7.44
C VAL A 107 -6.12 9.99 6.23
N LEU A 108 -5.07 10.49 5.58
CA LEU A 108 -4.41 9.79 4.48
C LEU A 108 -3.82 8.46 4.95
N LEU A 109 -3.20 8.43 6.12
CA LEU A 109 -2.67 7.21 6.72
C LEU A 109 -3.79 6.21 7.01
N LEU A 110 -4.93 6.65 7.56
CA LEU A 110 -6.10 5.78 7.72
C LEU A 110 -6.60 5.21 6.39
N ILE A 111 -6.64 6.02 5.34
CA ILE A 111 -7.00 5.58 3.99
C ILE A 111 -6.02 4.52 3.47
N VAL A 112 -4.71 4.77 3.59
CA VAL A 112 -3.67 3.85 3.12
C VAL A 112 -3.72 2.53 3.90
N VAL A 113 -3.81 2.58 5.24
CA VAL A 113 -3.95 1.39 6.09
C VAL A 113 -5.19 0.60 5.70
N SER A 114 -6.32 1.27 5.53
CA SER A 114 -7.58 0.61 5.20
C SER A 114 -7.57 -0.02 3.81
N LEU A 115 -6.95 0.65 2.84
CA LEU A 115 -6.78 0.10 1.50
C LEU A 115 -5.84 -1.10 1.52
N PHE A 116 -4.77 -1.04 2.29
CA PHE A 116 -3.83 -2.14 2.47
C PHE A 116 -4.48 -3.36 3.10
N LEU A 117 -5.24 -3.16 4.19
CA LEU A 117 -6.04 -4.23 4.80
C LEU A 117 -7.08 -4.77 3.82
N ALA A 118 -7.74 -3.90 3.04
CA ALA A 118 -8.73 -4.33 2.05
C ALA A 118 -8.10 -5.23 0.99
N VAL A 119 -6.94 -4.85 0.45
CA VAL A 119 -6.18 -5.67 -0.50
C VAL A 119 -5.73 -6.99 0.14
N GLY A 120 -5.32 -6.96 1.41
CA GLY A 120 -4.91 -8.15 2.17
C GLY A 120 -6.01 -9.12 2.55
N LEU A 121 -7.23 -8.63 2.76
CA LEU A 121 -8.39 -9.44 3.08
C LEU A 121 -9.10 -9.97 1.82
N ASP A 122 -8.86 -9.38 0.64
CA ASP A 122 -9.45 -9.81 -0.62
C ASP A 122 -9.15 -11.27 -0.99
N PRO A 123 -7.94 -11.83 -0.80
CA PRO A 123 -7.68 -13.26 -0.97
C PRO A 123 -8.61 -14.17 -0.15
N ALA A 124 -8.91 -13.80 1.10
CA ALA A 124 -9.83 -14.55 1.96
C ALA A 124 -11.28 -14.47 1.42
N VAL A 125 -11.71 -13.28 0.97
CA VAL A 125 -13.02 -13.09 0.32
C VAL A 125 -13.11 -13.90 -0.98
N ARG A 126 -12.07 -13.85 -1.83
CA ARG A 126 -12.00 -14.62 -3.08
C ARG A 126 -12.03 -16.12 -2.82
N TRP A 127 -11.31 -16.60 -1.80
CA TRP A 127 -11.33 -18.00 -1.39
C TRP A 127 -12.74 -18.42 -1.00
N LEU A 128 -13.41 -17.66 -0.12
CA LEU A 128 -14.76 -18.00 0.34
C LEU A 128 -15.81 -17.89 -0.77
N HIS A 129 -15.66 -16.93 -1.68
CA HIS A 129 -16.50 -16.79 -2.87
C HIS A 129 -16.35 -17.98 -3.82
N ARG A 130 -15.12 -18.49 -4.01
CA ARG A 130 -14.85 -19.69 -4.83
C ARG A 130 -15.45 -20.96 -4.21
N HIS A 131 -15.66 -20.99 -2.89
CA HIS A 131 -16.30 -22.10 -2.17
C HIS A 131 -17.83 -21.97 -2.07
N GLY A 132 -18.45 -21.10 -2.88
CA GLY A 132 -19.90 -21.06 -3.08
C GLY A 132 -20.65 -19.91 -2.41
N LEU A 133 -20.00 -19.08 -1.59
CA LEU A 133 -20.66 -17.89 -1.02
C LEU A 133 -20.80 -16.78 -2.07
N PRO A 134 -21.94 -16.07 -2.16
CA PRO A 134 -22.02 -14.86 -2.96
C PRO A 134 -21.05 -13.81 -2.41
N ARG A 135 -20.52 -12.93 -3.27
CA ARG A 135 -19.45 -11.98 -2.89
C ARG A 135 -19.78 -11.14 -1.65
N TRP A 136 -21.03 -10.69 -1.51
CA TRP A 136 -21.47 -9.93 -0.34
C TRP A 136 -21.42 -10.76 0.95
N GLY A 137 -21.79 -12.05 0.89
CA GLY A 137 -21.72 -12.98 2.01
C GLY A 137 -20.27 -13.33 2.37
N ALA A 138 -19.40 -13.47 1.37
CA ALA A 138 -17.97 -13.67 1.60
C ALA A 138 -17.32 -12.46 2.30
N ILE A 139 -17.66 -11.23 1.86
CA ILE A 139 -17.22 -9.99 2.52
C ILE A 139 -17.74 -9.95 3.96
N ALA A 140 -19.03 -10.20 4.17
CA ALA A 140 -19.64 -10.17 5.51
C ALA A 140 -19.00 -11.19 6.46
N ALA A 141 -18.70 -12.41 6.00
CA ALA A 141 -18.05 -13.43 6.81
C ALA A 141 -16.62 -13.06 7.22
N VAL A 142 -15.80 -12.57 6.28
CA VAL A 142 -14.43 -12.10 6.59
C VAL A 142 -14.49 -10.93 7.57
N PHE A 143 -15.43 -10.00 7.37
CA PHE A 143 -15.58 -8.84 8.23
C PHE A 143 -16.07 -9.19 9.63
N ALA A 144 -17.01 -10.14 9.74
CA ALA A 144 -17.45 -10.69 11.02
C ALA A 144 -16.31 -11.39 11.76
N ALA A 145 -15.43 -12.11 11.06
CA ALA A 145 -14.24 -12.71 11.65
C ALA A 145 -13.26 -11.66 12.20
N VAL A 146 -13.05 -10.55 11.48
CA VAL A 146 -12.22 -9.43 11.95
C VAL A 146 -12.84 -8.75 13.18
N ILE A 147 -14.17 -8.50 13.17
CA ILE A 147 -14.87 -7.94 14.34
C ILE A 147 -14.74 -8.88 15.53
N LEU A 148 -14.96 -10.18 15.34
CA LEU A 148 -14.85 -11.17 16.40
C LEU A 148 -13.42 -11.25 16.95
N PHE A 149 -12.41 -11.14 16.10
CA PHE A 149 -11.01 -11.07 16.52
C PHE A 149 -10.75 -9.85 17.42
N PHE A 150 -11.16 -8.64 17.01
CA PHE A 150 -10.96 -7.43 17.83
C PHE A 150 -11.81 -7.41 19.10
N ALA A 151 -13.03 -7.94 19.06
CA ALA A 151 -13.86 -8.11 20.25
C ALA A 151 -13.22 -9.11 21.22
N GLY A 152 -12.72 -10.25 20.71
CA GLY A 152 -11.96 -11.25 21.48
C GLY A 152 -10.68 -10.67 22.05
N PHE A 153 -9.95 -9.87 21.28
CA PHE A 153 -8.78 -9.10 21.73
C PHE A 153 -9.14 -8.23 22.93
N GLY A 154 -10.18 -7.41 22.81
CA GLY A 154 -10.64 -6.54 23.90
C GLY A 154 -11.03 -7.32 25.15
N MET A 155 -11.81 -8.40 24.98
CA MET A 155 -12.26 -9.25 26.09
C MET A 155 -11.12 -10.02 26.76
N ALA A 156 -10.04 -10.36 26.05
CA ALA A 156 -8.90 -11.04 26.63
C ALA A 156 -7.92 -10.06 27.28
N VAL A 157 -7.58 -8.97 26.59
CA VAL A 157 -6.50 -8.05 26.96
C VAL A 157 -6.94 -7.04 28.02
N ILE A 158 -8.14 -6.46 27.91
CA ILE A 158 -8.59 -5.42 28.87
C ILE A 158 -8.65 -5.99 30.30
N PRO A 159 -9.28 -7.15 30.55
CA PRO A 159 -9.30 -7.74 31.89
C PRO A 159 -7.91 -8.14 32.37
N ALA A 160 -7.06 -8.69 31.48
CA ALA A 160 -5.70 -9.06 31.83
C ALA A 160 -4.89 -7.84 32.31
N LEU A 161 -4.96 -6.72 31.60
CA LEU A 161 -4.31 -5.48 32.00
C LEU A 161 -4.90 -4.92 33.29
N SER A 162 -6.23 -4.92 33.46
CA SER A 162 -6.86 -4.39 34.67
C SER A 162 -6.53 -5.22 35.91
N GLN A 163 -6.53 -6.54 35.79
CA GLN A 163 -6.25 -7.46 36.89
C GLN A 163 -4.76 -7.45 37.24
N GLN A 164 -3.87 -7.45 36.24
CA GLN A 164 -2.42 -7.33 36.47
C GLN A 164 -2.04 -6.01 37.12
N ALA A 165 -2.60 -4.89 36.65
CA ALA A 165 -2.38 -3.59 37.25
C ALA A 165 -2.92 -3.54 38.70
N GLY A 166 -4.12 -4.09 38.93
CA GLY A 166 -4.71 -4.18 40.27
C GLY A 166 -3.86 -5.01 41.22
N GLN A 167 -3.47 -6.22 40.83
CA GLN A 167 -2.60 -7.10 41.61
C GLN A 167 -1.24 -6.46 41.92
N PHE A 168 -0.64 -5.75 40.96
CA PHE A 168 0.61 -5.04 41.18
C PHE A 168 0.46 -3.95 42.25
N VAL A 169 -0.61 -3.17 42.19
CA VAL A 169 -0.90 -2.12 43.19
C VAL A 169 -1.19 -2.73 44.56
N GLU A 170 -1.93 -3.84 44.63
CA GLU A 170 -2.25 -4.54 45.88
C GLU A 170 -1.02 -5.21 46.52
N GLN A 171 -0.11 -5.77 45.72
CA GLN A 171 1.09 -6.46 46.20
C GLN A 171 2.27 -5.54 46.44
N LEU A 172 2.22 -4.31 45.91
CA LEU A 172 3.27 -3.29 46.04
C LEU A 172 3.72 -3.05 47.49
N PRO A 173 2.82 -2.89 48.49
CA PRO A 173 3.22 -2.74 49.88
C PRO A 173 3.96 -3.98 50.42
N GLY A 174 3.55 -5.18 49.98
CA GLY A 174 4.20 -6.44 50.33
C GLY A 174 5.60 -6.55 49.75
N TYR A 175 5.80 -6.15 48.49
CA TYR A 175 7.13 -6.10 47.87
C TYR A 175 8.06 -5.10 48.55
N ILE A 176 7.55 -3.92 48.94
CA ILE A 176 8.31 -2.94 49.73
C ILE A 176 8.69 -3.54 51.09
N GLY A 177 7.75 -4.23 51.77
CA GLY A 177 8.03 -4.90 53.04
C GLY A 177 9.08 -6.02 52.92
N GLN A 178 9.09 -6.76 51.81
CA GLN A 178 10.14 -7.77 51.54
C GLN A 178 11.50 -7.13 51.27
N LEU A 179 11.53 -6.01 50.54
CA LEU A 179 12.75 -5.22 50.33
C LEU A 179 13.29 -4.63 51.65
N GLN A 180 12.42 -4.13 52.53
CA GLN A 180 12.80 -3.60 53.87
C GLN A 180 13.49 -4.62 54.76
N ASN A 181 13.15 -5.89 54.59
CA ASN A 181 13.72 -6.98 55.37
C ASN A 181 15.02 -7.53 54.76
N HIS A 182 15.43 -7.06 53.58
CA HIS A 182 16.70 -7.44 52.99
C HIS A 182 17.86 -6.59 53.56
N PRO A 183 18.90 -7.21 54.14
CA PRO A 183 19.92 -6.50 54.92
C PRO A 183 20.69 -5.43 54.12
N GLN A 184 20.87 -5.62 52.82
CA GLN A 184 21.52 -4.64 51.92
C GLN A 184 20.66 -3.40 51.62
N VAL A 185 19.33 -3.53 51.68
CA VAL A 185 18.38 -2.43 51.40
C VAL A 185 18.17 -1.59 52.66
N ARG A 186 18.20 -2.24 53.83
CA ARG A 186 18.09 -1.57 55.14
C ARG A 186 19.21 -0.55 55.40
N ASP A 187 20.44 -0.88 55.01
CA ASP A 187 21.61 0.02 55.14
C ASP A 187 21.51 1.24 54.22
N LEU A 188 20.93 1.05 53.02
CA LEU A 188 20.70 2.11 52.04
C LEU A 188 19.54 3.03 52.44
N ASP A 189 18.49 2.47 53.05
CA ASP A 189 17.33 3.22 53.51
C ASP A 189 17.66 4.12 54.72
N GLN A 190 18.45 3.64 55.67
CA GLN A 190 18.93 4.45 56.80
C GLN A 190 19.78 5.66 56.37
N ARG A 191 20.42 5.60 55.19
CA ARG A 191 21.25 6.69 54.64
C ARG A 191 20.45 7.72 53.84
N PHE A 192 19.34 7.35 53.21
CA PHE A 192 18.64 8.22 52.25
C PHE A 192 17.13 8.42 52.51
N GLY A 193 16.52 7.70 53.46
CA GLY A 193 15.10 7.82 53.81
C GLY A 193 14.14 7.58 52.62
N LEU A 194 14.57 6.75 51.67
CA LEU A 194 13.88 6.56 50.40
C LEU A 194 12.55 5.82 50.59
N LEU A 195 12.50 4.84 51.49
CA LEU A 195 11.29 4.05 51.71
C LEU A 195 10.22 4.81 52.49
N GLU A 196 10.61 5.69 53.40
CA GLU A 196 9.66 6.53 54.16
C GLU A 196 9.01 7.60 53.26
N ARG A 197 9.77 8.14 52.30
CA ARG A 197 9.24 8.98 51.22
C ARG A 197 8.32 8.22 50.28
N LEU A 198 8.66 6.99 49.91
CA LEU A 198 7.79 6.13 49.10
C LEU A 198 6.48 5.79 49.84
N GLN A 199 6.56 5.44 51.12
CA GLN A 199 5.42 5.07 51.96
C GLN A 199 4.51 6.27 52.23
N SER A 200 5.05 7.45 52.46
CA SER A 200 4.27 8.69 52.56
C SER A 200 3.61 9.08 51.23
N TYR A 201 4.27 8.87 50.09
CA TYR A 201 3.68 9.08 48.75
C TYR A 201 2.56 8.07 48.43
N LEU A 202 2.68 6.83 48.93
CA LEU A 202 1.66 5.78 48.83
C LEU A 202 0.43 6.11 49.68
N LEU A 203 0.63 6.68 50.88
CA LEU A 203 -0.43 7.01 51.82
C LEU A 203 -1.06 8.39 51.60
N SER A 204 -0.41 9.31 50.87
CA SER A 204 -0.90 10.69 50.64
C SER A 204 -2.13 10.76 49.71
N GLY A 205 -2.55 9.64 49.11
CA GLY A 205 -3.63 9.60 48.13
C GLY A 205 -3.27 10.26 46.78
N ASP A 206 -2.05 10.82 46.63
CA ASP A 206 -1.54 11.34 45.37
C ASP A 206 -1.26 10.19 44.38
N LEU A 207 -0.73 9.06 44.86
CA LEU A 207 -0.65 7.84 44.06
C LEU A 207 -2.03 7.36 43.63
N GLY A 208 -3.03 7.45 44.51
CA GLY A 208 -4.43 7.19 44.15
C GLY A 208 -4.90 8.10 43.02
N ARG A 209 -4.70 9.42 43.12
CA ARG A 209 -5.06 10.39 42.06
C ARG A 209 -4.26 10.20 40.77
N GLN A 210 -2.99 9.82 40.83
CA GLN A 210 -2.13 9.60 39.67
C GLN A 210 -2.45 8.27 38.97
N VAL A 211 -2.75 7.22 39.73
CA VAL A 211 -3.27 5.95 39.21
C VAL A 211 -4.66 6.15 38.63
N PHE A 212 -5.56 6.87 39.29
CA PHE A 212 -6.90 7.18 38.78
C PHE A 212 -6.87 8.08 37.53
N GLY A 213 -6.00 9.09 37.52
CA GLY A 213 -5.75 9.93 36.35
C GLY A 213 -5.12 9.16 35.20
N GLY A 214 -4.20 8.24 35.50
CA GLY A 214 -3.62 7.29 34.55
C GLY A 214 -4.65 6.32 33.98
N LEU A 215 -5.57 5.81 34.81
CA LEU A 215 -6.69 4.95 34.39
C LEU A 215 -7.68 5.70 33.49
N LEU A 216 -8.04 6.95 33.83
CA LEU A 216 -8.88 7.79 32.97
C LEU A 216 -8.19 8.11 31.64
N GLY A 217 -6.88 8.39 31.67
CA GLY A 217 -6.08 8.57 30.46
C GLY A 217 -6.04 7.29 29.60
N ALA A 218 -5.81 6.13 30.22
CA ALA A 218 -5.84 4.84 29.56
C ALA A 218 -7.22 4.53 28.96
N ALA A 219 -8.31 4.83 29.68
CA ALA A 219 -9.67 4.71 29.16
C ALA A 219 -9.87 5.61 27.94
N GLY A 220 -9.38 6.85 27.96
CA GLY A 220 -9.39 7.75 26.80
C GLY A 220 -8.61 7.19 25.61
N VAL A 221 -7.43 6.58 25.84
CA VAL A 221 -6.64 5.91 24.80
C VAL A 221 -7.39 4.71 24.23
N VAL A 222 -8.00 3.87 25.07
CA VAL A 222 -8.80 2.71 24.63
C VAL A 222 -9.98 3.17 23.79
N VAL A 223 -10.72 4.19 24.23
CA VAL A 223 -11.84 4.75 23.47
C VAL A 223 -11.37 5.28 22.12
N SER A 224 -10.28 6.07 22.09
CA SER A 224 -9.69 6.57 20.85
C SER A 224 -9.23 5.44 19.91
N ALA A 225 -8.62 4.39 20.46
CA ALA A 225 -8.20 3.21 19.72
C ALA A 225 -9.41 2.46 19.14
N VAL A 226 -10.49 2.31 19.89
CA VAL A 226 -11.75 1.72 19.41
C VAL A 226 -12.34 2.55 18.27
N PHE A 227 -12.45 3.87 18.41
CA PHE A 227 -12.95 4.74 17.34
C PHE A 227 -12.05 4.68 16.08
N SER A 228 -10.74 4.68 16.27
CA SER A 228 -9.76 4.56 15.17
C SER A 228 -9.88 3.20 14.49
N ALA A 229 -9.96 2.11 15.25
CA ALA A 229 -10.14 0.76 14.73
C ALA A 229 -11.46 0.63 13.98
N LEU A 230 -12.56 1.15 14.52
CA LEU A 230 -13.86 1.18 13.85
C LEU A 230 -13.81 1.97 12.54
N THR A 231 -13.12 3.11 12.53
CA THR A 231 -12.94 3.92 11.32
C THR A 231 -12.16 3.16 10.26
N VAL A 232 -11.00 2.59 10.62
CA VAL A 232 -10.19 1.74 9.72
C VAL A 232 -11.02 0.57 9.20
N LEU A 233 -11.76 -0.08 10.08
CA LEU A 233 -12.59 -1.23 9.76
C LEU A 233 -13.67 -0.84 8.74
N ILE A 234 -14.47 0.19 9.01
CA ILE A 234 -15.49 0.70 8.08
C ILE A 234 -14.88 1.04 6.72
N LEU A 235 -13.76 1.77 6.71
CA LEU A 235 -13.11 2.19 5.47
C LEU A 235 -12.54 1.00 4.69
N THR A 236 -12.01 0.01 5.41
CA THR A 236 -11.57 -1.28 4.84
C THR A 236 -12.74 -2.01 4.20
N LEU A 237 -13.93 -2.03 4.81
CA LEU A 237 -15.14 -2.62 4.23
C LEU A 237 -15.51 -1.96 2.91
N TYR A 238 -15.55 -0.63 2.92
CA TYR A 238 -15.89 0.16 1.74
C TYR A 238 -14.89 -0.11 0.62
N PHE A 239 -13.59 -0.09 0.90
CA PHE A 239 -12.56 -0.37 -0.09
C PHE A 239 -12.60 -1.81 -0.58
N LEU A 240 -12.78 -2.80 0.29
CA LEU A 240 -12.87 -4.21 -0.07
C LEU A 240 -14.08 -4.49 -0.99
N ALA A 241 -15.24 -3.90 -0.66
CA ALA A 241 -16.43 -3.99 -1.50
C ALA A 241 -16.22 -3.32 -2.87
N SER A 242 -15.61 -2.14 -2.89
CA SER A 242 -15.45 -1.30 -4.08
C SER A 242 -14.13 -1.50 -4.85
N LEU A 243 -13.23 -2.39 -4.40
CA LEU A 243 -11.85 -2.52 -4.90
C LEU A 243 -11.78 -2.66 -6.44
N ARG A 244 -12.63 -3.52 -7.01
CA ARG A 244 -12.73 -3.73 -8.47
C ARG A 244 -13.25 -2.51 -9.23
N SER A 245 -14.14 -1.72 -8.61
CA SER A 245 -14.67 -0.49 -9.21
C SER A 245 -13.62 0.62 -9.18
N ILE A 246 -12.90 0.75 -8.07
CA ILE A 246 -11.82 1.72 -7.89
C ILE A 246 -10.72 1.49 -8.93
N THR A 247 -10.21 0.25 -9.02
CA THR A 247 -9.15 -0.13 -9.98
C THR A 247 -9.59 0.08 -11.42
N ARG A 248 -10.78 -0.43 -11.80
CA ARG A 248 -11.32 -0.25 -13.16
C ARG A 248 -11.49 1.22 -13.54
N THR A 249 -11.91 2.06 -12.60
CA THR A 249 -12.05 3.51 -12.83
C THR A 249 -10.68 4.18 -12.95
N GLY A 250 -9.71 3.81 -12.10
CA GLY A 250 -8.33 4.27 -12.20
C GLY A 250 -7.71 3.95 -13.58
N TYR A 251 -7.93 2.74 -14.08
CA TYR A 251 -7.44 2.36 -15.41
C TYR A 251 -8.09 3.14 -16.56
N ARG A 252 -9.28 3.73 -16.37
CA ARG A 252 -9.92 4.59 -17.39
C ARG A 252 -9.21 5.93 -17.58
N LEU A 253 -8.45 6.40 -16.58
CA LEU A 253 -7.64 7.62 -16.69
C LEU A 253 -6.40 7.43 -17.56
N ILE A 254 -6.04 6.18 -17.86
CA ILE A 254 -4.86 5.83 -18.65
C ILE A 254 -5.20 5.88 -20.14
N PRO A 255 -4.33 6.47 -21.00
CA PRO A 255 -4.48 6.42 -22.44
C PRO A 255 -4.66 4.99 -22.97
N GLY A 256 -5.58 4.81 -23.93
CA GLY A 256 -5.99 3.50 -24.43
C GLY A 256 -4.83 2.63 -24.94
N SER A 257 -3.79 3.24 -25.52
CA SER A 257 -2.61 2.54 -26.03
C SER A 257 -1.77 1.83 -24.97
N ARG A 258 -1.81 2.30 -23.71
CA ARG A 258 -1.03 1.72 -22.60
C ARG A 258 -1.91 1.00 -21.58
N ARG A 259 -3.23 1.17 -21.65
CA ARG A 259 -4.19 0.67 -20.66
C ARG A 259 -4.07 -0.83 -20.39
N PRO A 260 -3.96 -1.74 -21.38
CA PRO A 260 -3.86 -3.17 -21.10
C PRO A 260 -2.60 -3.53 -20.30
N ARG A 261 -1.46 -2.92 -20.63
CA ARG A 261 -0.20 -3.17 -19.91
C ARG A 261 -0.26 -2.68 -18.47
N VAL A 262 -0.84 -1.49 -18.23
CA VAL A 262 -0.96 -0.97 -16.86
C VAL A 262 -2.00 -1.75 -16.05
N GLN A 263 -3.07 -2.25 -16.69
CA GLN A 263 -4.02 -3.16 -16.04
C GLN A 263 -3.32 -4.42 -15.54
N HIS A 264 -2.59 -5.12 -16.41
CA HIS A 264 -1.86 -6.33 -16.01
C HIS A 264 -0.86 -6.06 -14.89
N LEU A 265 -0.05 -4.99 -15.00
CA LEU A 265 0.94 -4.66 -13.98
C LEU A 265 0.28 -4.25 -12.65
N GLY A 266 -0.81 -3.49 -12.71
CA GLY A 266 -1.54 -3.04 -11.52
C GLY A 266 -2.24 -4.19 -10.80
N ASP A 267 -2.87 -5.10 -11.54
CA ASP A 267 -3.50 -6.29 -10.97
C ASP A 267 -2.46 -7.22 -10.34
N GLU A 268 -1.29 -7.41 -10.98
CA GLU A 268 -0.16 -8.17 -10.43
C GLU A 268 0.39 -7.55 -9.13
N ILE A 269 0.52 -6.21 -9.07
CA ILE A 269 0.91 -5.51 -7.83
C ILE A 269 -0.11 -5.78 -6.72
N LEU A 270 -1.41 -5.67 -7.02
CA LEU A 270 -2.47 -5.91 -6.03
C LEU A 270 -2.48 -7.36 -5.55
N ASP A 271 -2.25 -8.33 -6.44
CA ASP A 271 -2.16 -9.74 -6.06
C ASP A 271 -0.92 -10.03 -5.20
N ARG A 272 0.24 -9.41 -5.47
CA ARG A 272 1.44 -9.53 -4.61
C ARG A 272 1.24 -8.90 -3.24
N VAL A 273 0.71 -7.67 -3.19
CA VAL A 273 0.40 -6.98 -1.94
C VAL A 273 -0.62 -7.77 -1.13
N GLY A 274 -1.70 -8.22 -1.77
CA GLY A 274 -2.76 -8.98 -1.11
C GLY A 274 -2.26 -10.33 -0.60
N GLY A 275 -1.49 -11.04 -1.42
CA GLY A 275 -0.87 -12.31 -1.05
C GLY A 275 0.10 -12.17 0.12
N TYR A 276 0.92 -11.10 0.17
CA TYR A 276 1.80 -10.84 1.30
C TYR A 276 1.01 -10.62 2.59
N VAL A 277 0.00 -9.75 2.57
CA VAL A 277 -0.77 -9.43 3.78
C VAL A 277 -1.56 -10.64 4.26
N ALA A 278 -2.20 -11.38 3.35
CA ALA A 278 -2.88 -12.62 3.68
C ALA A 278 -1.91 -13.66 4.26
N GLY A 279 -0.72 -13.79 3.67
CA GLY A 279 0.34 -14.66 4.17
C GLY A 279 0.80 -14.27 5.57
N ASN A 280 1.03 -12.98 5.81
CA ASN A 280 1.43 -12.46 7.11
C ASN A 280 0.34 -12.69 8.17
N LEU A 281 -0.94 -12.47 7.83
CA LEU A 281 -2.06 -12.78 8.71
C LEU A 281 -2.12 -14.27 9.08
N ILE A 282 -1.82 -15.16 8.14
CA ILE A 282 -1.76 -16.62 8.40
C ILE A 282 -0.59 -16.95 9.31
N ILE A 283 0.60 -16.38 9.07
CA ILE A 283 1.79 -16.57 9.92
C ILE A 283 1.50 -16.11 11.35
N SER A 284 0.96 -14.90 11.50
CA SER A 284 0.59 -14.34 12.79
C SER A 284 -0.50 -15.13 13.51
N LEU A 285 -1.45 -15.71 12.78
CA LEU A 285 -2.42 -16.64 13.36
C LEU A 285 -1.76 -17.91 13.87
N ILE A 286 -0.82 -18.49 13.12
CA ILE A 286 -0.03 -19.66 13.56
C ILE A 286 0.79 -19.31 14.81
N ALA A 287 1.43 -18.13 14.83
CA ALA A 287 2.19 -17.64 15.99
C ALA A 287 1.31 -17.51 17.23
N GLY A 288 0.14 -16.89 17.09
CA GLY A 288 -0.84 -16.76 18.17
C GLY A 288 -1.32 -18.12 18.67
N VAL A 289 -1.77 -19.01 17.80
CA VAL A 289 -2.28 -20.34 18.19
C VAL A 289 -1.20 -21.17 18.87
N THR A 290 0.01 -21.21 18.31
CA THR A 290 1.13 -21.97 18.89
C THR A 290 1.52 -21.41 20.26
N THR A 291 1.57 -20.07 20.39
CA THR A 291 1.82 -19.39 21.66
C THR A 291 0.72 -19.68 22.68
N PHE A 292 -0.55 -19.64 22.29
CA PHE A 292 -1.68 -19.93 23.17
C PHE A 292 -1.59 -21.33 23.74
N VAL A 293 -1.36 -22.32 22.89
CA VAL A 293 -1.21 -23.72 23.29
C VAL A 293 -0.03 -23.87 24.25
N PHE A 294 1.13 -23.30 23.91
CA PHE A 294 2.34 -23.40 24.74
C PHE A 294 2.16 -22.75 26.12
N LEU A 295 1.67 -21.52 26.18
CA LEU A 295 1.46 -20.80 27.45
C LEU A 295 0.39 -21.47 28.32
N SER A 296 -0.64 -22.06 27.69
CA SER A 296 -1.69 -22.81 28.39
C SER A 296 -1.15 -24.10 29.00
N ILE A 297 -0.25 -24.81 28.31
CA ILE A 297 0.44 -26.01 28.84
C ILE A 297 1.29 -25.66 30.06
N LEU A 298 1.99 -24.52 30.04
CA LEU A 298 2.80 -24.06 31.16
C LEU A 298 1.99 -23.39 32.29
N GLY A 299 0.67 -23.26 32.13
CA GLY A 299 -0.18 -22.61 33.13
C GLY A 299 0.11 -21.12 33.32
N VAL A 300 0.63 -20.45 32.29
CA VAL A 300 0.88 -19.00 32.35
C VAL A 300 -0.45 -18.26 32.37
N PRO A 301 -0.69 -17.36 33.35
CA PRO A 301 -1.95 -16.63 33.44
C PRO A 301 -2.14 -15.73 32.22
N TYR A 302 -3.40 -15.55 31.82
CA TYR A 302 -3.76 -14.74 30.66
C TYR A 302 -3.13 -15.21 29.32
N ALA A 303 -2.87 -16.52 29.18
CA ALA A 303 -2.30 -17.12 27.97
C ALA A 303 -2.99 -16.66 26.67
N LEU A 304 -4.32 -16.54 26.65
CA LEU A 304 -5.07 -16.03 25.49
C LEU A 304 -4.71 -14.58 25.15
N ALA A 305 -4.65 -13.71 26.16
CA ALA A 305 -4.31 -12.30 25.97
C ALA A 305 -2.88 -12.16 25.42
N LEU A 306 -1.92 -12.90 26.00
CA LEU A 306 -0.54 -12.92 25.56
C LEU A 306 -0.40 -13.47 24.14
N ALA A 307 -1.07 -14.57 23.82
CA ALA A 307 -1.07 -15.15 22.48
C ALA A 307 -1.62 -14.21 21.42
N ILE A 308 -2.69 -13.49 21.74
CA ILE A 308 -3.27 -12.48 20.88
C ILE A 308 -2.30 -11.29 20.71
N ILE A 309 -1.63 -10.85 21.79
CA ILE A 309 -0.59 -9.81 21.69
C ILE A 309 0.53 -10.28 20.76
N VAL A 310 1.03 -11.51 20.93
CA VAL A 310 2.05 -12.08 20.04
C VAL A 310 1.59 -12.06 18.59
N ALA A 311 0.38 -12.56 18.30
CA ALA A 311 -0.19 -12.54 16.96
C ALA A 311 -0.30 -11.13 16.36
N VAL A 312 -0.73 -10.14 17.14
CA VAL A 312 -0.84 -8.76 16.66
C VAL A 312 0.54 -8.13 16.44
N THR A 313 1.49 -8.36 17.35
CA THR A 313 2.84 -7.82 17.21
C THR A 313 3.57 -8.44 16.04
N ASP A 314 3.36 -9.75 15.80
CA ASP A 314 3.98 -10.52 14.72
C ASP A 314 3.70 -9.95 13.32
N LEU A 315 2.58 -9.23 13.16
CA LEU A 315 2.31 -8.51 11.93
C LEU A 315 3.44 -7.57 11.52
N ILE A 316 4.16 -6.97 12.49
CA ILE A 316 5.24 -6.02 12.27
C ILE A 316 6.54 -6.77 11.92
N PRO A 317 7.02 -6.72 10.66
CA PRO A 317 8.17 -7.50 10.24
C PRO A 317 9.43 -7.15 11.03
N MET A 318 10.31 -8.15 11.23
CA MET A 318 11.62 -8.06 11.90
C MET A 318 11.61 -7.75 13.40
N ILE A 319 10.63 -6.99 13.90
CA ILE A 319 10.60 -6.48 15.27
C ILE A 319 9.46 -7.12 16.07
N GLY A 320 8.34 -7.41 15.41
CA GLY A 320 7.09 -7.86 16.00
C GLY A 320 7.22 -9.08 16.89
N ALA A 321 7.75 -10.17 16.35
CA ALA A 321 7.93 -11.41 17.08
C ALA A 321 8.85 -11.25 18.30
N GLY A 322 9.88 -10.39 18.22
CA GLY A 322 10.74 -10.05 19.36
C GLY A 322 9.99 -9.33 20.49
N ILE A 323 9.13 -8.37 20.15
CA ILE A 323 8.28 -7.67 21.13
C ILE A 323 7.31 -8.66 21.79
N GLY A 324 6.60 -9.47 20.99
CA GLY A 324 5.66 -10.46 21.50
C GLY A 324 6.33 -11.47 22.43
N ALA A 325 7.47 -12.02 22.00
CA ALA A 325 8.27 -12.94 22.80
C ALA A 325 8.76 -12.31 24.11
N ALA A 326 9.23 -11.06 24.06
CA ALA A 326 9.68 -10.34 25.24
C ALA A 326 8.53 -10.15 26.23
N ILE A 327 7.37 -9.65 25.79
CA ILE A 327 6.20 -9.45 26.66
C ILE A 327 5.79 -10.77 27.31
N ALA A 328 5.59 -11.83 26.52
CA ALA A 328 5.17 -13.13 27.04
C ALA A 328 6.20 -13.74 28.00
N THR A 329 7.49 -13.61 27.71
CA THR A 329 8.58 -14.10 28.58
C THR A 329 8.68 -13.30 29.88
N LEU A 330 8.54 -11.98 29.83
CA LEU A 330 8.50 -11.14 31.03
C LEU A 330 7.29 -11.48 31.89
N THR A 331 6.10 -11.68 31.30
CA THR A 331 4.92 -12.08 32.06
C THR A 331 5.11 -13.46 32.70
N ALA A 332 5.77 -14.40 32.02
CA ALA A 332 6.10 -15.71 32.57
C ALA A 332 7.05 -15.66 33.78
N LEU A 333 7.86 -14.59 33.91
CA LEU A 333 8.75 -14.40 35.06
C LEU A 333 7.97 -14.19 36.38
N PHE A 334 6.76 -13.63 36.31
CA PHE A 334 5.86 -13.50 37.46
C PHE A 334 5.30 -14.85 37.94
N VAL A 335 5.39 -15.89 37.10
CA VAL A 335 5.05 -17.27 37.50
C VAL A 335 6.25 -17.92 38.18
N SER A 336 7.36 -18.06 37.46
CA SER A 336 8.63 -18.52 38.01
C SER A 336 9.77 -18.38 36.99
N ALA A 337 11.03 -18.33 37.46
CA ALA A 337 12.20 -18.27 36.58
C ALA A 337 12.31 -19.46 35.59
N PRO A 338 12.04 -20.72 35.97
CA PRO A 338 12.06 -21.84 35.02
C PRO A 338 11.01 -21.72 33.91
N VAL A 339 9.80 -21.22 34.23
CA VAL A 339 8.75 -21.01 33.22
C VAL A 339 9.15 -19.91 32.24
N ALA A 340 9.75 -18.82 32.72
CA ALA A 340 10.28 -17.76 31.86
C ALA A 340 11.40 -18.26 30.93
N ILE A 341 12.33 -19.07 31.44
CA ILE A 341 13.39 -19.68 30.63
C ILE A 341 12.77 -20.61 29.57
N GLY A 342 11.76 -21.40 29.93
CA GLY A 342 11.00 -22.24 29.00
C GLY A 342 10.35 -21.42 27.89
N CYS A 343 9.71 -20.29 28.23
CA CYS A 343 9.15 -19.35 27.25
C CYS A 343 10.22 -18.78 26.31
N LEU A 344 11.35 -18.34 26.85
CA LEU A 344 12.44 -17.77 26.04
C LEU A 344 12.97 -18.80 25.02
N VAL A 345 13.22 -20.04 25.47
CA VAL A 345 13.68 -21.12 24.60
C VAL A 345 12.64 -21.46 23.53
N PHE A 346 11.36 -21.52 23.92
CA PHE A 346 10.26 -21.75 22.98
C PHE A 346 10.22 -20.69 21.88
N PHE A 347 10.26 -19.39 22.24
CA PHE A 347 10.20 -18.33 21.24
C PHE A 347 11.42 -18.31 20.33
N ILE A 348 12.62 -18.62 20.85
CA ILE A 348 13.82 -18.75 20.02
C ILE A 348 13.64 -19.87 18.99
N ILE A 349 13.18 -21.05 19.41
CA ILE A 349 12.94 -22.20 18.52
C ILE A 349 11.83 -21.88 17.52
N TYR A 350 10.71 -21.34 17.99
CA TYR A 350 9.57 -20.96 17.17
C TYR A 350 9.99 -19.95 16.10
N GLN A 351 10.80 -18.94 16.44
CA GLN A 351 11.31 -17.97 15.47
C GLN A 351 12.13 -18.64 14.35
N GLN A 352 12.94 -19.66 14.67
CA GLN A 352 13.67 -20.40 13.64
C GLN A 352 12.71 -21.19 12.74
N ILE A 353 11.73 -21.86 13.34
CA ILE A 353 10.70 -22.60 12.58
C ILE A 353 9.94 -21.65 11.67
N GLU A 354 9.56 -20.48 12.17
CA GLU A 354 8.86 -19.48 11.39
C GLU A 354 9.71 -19.01 10.20
N ASN A 355 10.94 -18.57 10.46
CA ASN A 355 11.82 -17.99 9.45
C ASN A 355 12.24 -18.99 8.36
N TYR A 356 12.44 -20.26 8.71
CA TYR A 356 12.97 -21.27 7.77
C TYR A 356 11.90 -22.20 7.18
N LEU A 357 10.76 -22.40 7.84
CA LEU A 357 9.73 -23.35 7.41
C LEU A 357 8.40 -22.68 7.10
N ILE A 358 7.86 -21.88 8.03
CA ILE A 358 6.50 -21.34 7.92
C ILE A 358 6.47 -20.20 6.90
N ALA A 359 7.27 -19.16 7.10
CA ALA A 359 7.27 -17.96 6.26
C ALA A 359 7.56 -18.28 4.79
N PRO A 360 8.61 -19.07 4.43
CA PRO A 360 8.86 -19.40 3.03
C PRO A 360 7.73 -20.22 2.39
N LYS A 361 7.06 -21.09 3.15
CA LYS A 361 5.97 -21.93 2.65
C LYS A 361 4.68 -21.14 2.45
N VAL A 362 4.39 -20.19 3.34
CA VAL A 362 3.20 -19.34 3.27
C VAL A 362 3.37 -18.22 2.24
N MET A 363 4.57 -17.63 2.13
CA MET A 363 4.85 -16.49 1.24
C MET A 363 5.32 -16.86 -0.17
N LYS A 364 5.42 -18.16 -0.50
CA LYS A 364 6.10 -18.72 -1.69
C LYS A 364 5.79 -18.04 -3.04
N SER A 365 4.61 -17.43 -3.19
CA SER A 365 4.17 -16.79 -4.43
C SER A 365 3.95 -15.28 -4.33
N SER A 366 4.22 -14.65 -3.19
CA SER A 366 3.76 -13.27 -2.92
C SER A 366 4.88 -12.23 -2.94
N VAL A 367 6.08 -12.58 -2.46
CA VAL A 367 7.20 -11.64 -2.37
C VAL A 367 8.52 -12.39 -2.60
N ASP A 368 9.16 -12.13 -3.74
CA ASP A 368 10.54 -12.56 -4.03
C ASP A 368 11.47 -11.34 -3.97
N VAL A 369 11.63 -10.82 -2.76
CA VAL A 369 12.45 -9.63 -2.46
C VAL A 369 13.66 -10.09 -1.65
N PRO A 370 14.90 -9.75 -2.05
CA PRO A 370 16.09 -10.10 -1.29
C PRO A 370 16.03 -9.60 0.15
N ALA A 371 16.48 -10.41 1.12
CA ALA A 371 16.39 -10.09 2.55
C ALA A 371 16.99 -8.72 2.92
N ALA A 372 18.09 -8.33 2.28
CA ALA A 372 18.69 -7.01 2.49
C ALA A 372 17.74 -5.86 2.09
N VAL A 373 17.02 -6.00 0.97
CA VAL A 373 16.05 -5.00 0.50
C VAL A 373 14.86 -4.94 1.47
N THR A 374 14.40 -6.10 1.95
CA THR A 374 13.33 -6.21 2.95
C THR A 374 13.67 -5.45 4.24
N ILE A 375 14.88 -5.63 4.76
CA ILE A 375 15.35 -4.93 5.98
C ILE A 375 15.43 -3.42 5.74
N VAL A 376 16.08 -2.99 4.64
CA VAL A 376 16.23 -1.57 4.32
C VAL A 376 14.86 -0.92 4.11
N ALA A 377 13.95 -1.58 3.39
CA ALA A 377 12.59 -1.11 3.19
C ALA A 377 11.85 -0.97 4.52
N ALA A 378 11.93 -1.96 5.41
CA ALA A 378 11.29 -1.92 6.72
C ALA A 378 11.80 -0.77 7.59
N LEU A 379 13.12 -0.52 7.58
CA LEU A 379 13.73 0.60 8.30
C LEU A 379 13.29 1.96 7.73
N ILE A 380 13.30 2.12 6.41
CA ILE A 380 12.85 3.35 5.75
C ILE A 380 11.36 3.58 6.00
N GLY A 381 10.53 2.56 5.81
CA GLY A 381 9.09 2.63 6.08
C GLY A 381 8.81 2.98 7.55
N GLY A 382 9.52 2.32 8.47
CA GLY A 382 9.48 2.61 9.90
C GLY A 382 9.82 4.06 10.23
N ALA A 383 10.86 4.62 9.60
CA ALA A 383 11.25 6.00 9.80
C ALA A 383 10.24 7.02 9.21
N LEU A 384 9.59 6.67 8.10
CA LEU A 384 8.66 7.58 7.40
C LEU A 384 7.25 7.62 8.02
N LEU A 385 6.68 6.45 8.33
CA LEU A 385 5.27 6.32 8.74
C LEU A 385 5.13 5.49 10.03
N GLY A 386 6.21 5.29 10.79
CA GLY A 386 6.20 4.49 12.01
C GLY A 386 5.88 3.02 11.75
N VAL A 387 5.17 2.40 12.69
CA VAL A 387 4.76 0.98 12.61
C VAL A 387 4.01 0.68 11.31
N VAL A 388 3.15 1.59 10.87
CA VAL A 388 2.39 1.43 9.62
C VAL A 388 3.32 1.37 8.41
N GLY A 389 4.34 2.23 8.34
CA GLY A 389 5.29 2.19 7.24
C GLY A 389 6.14 0.92 7.22
N ALA A 390 6.52 0.41 8.39
CA ALA A 390 7.24 -0.87 8.50
C ALA A 390 6.39 -2.05 8.01
N LEU A 391 5.08 -2.07 8.29
CA LEU A 391 4.13 -3.07 7.79
C LEU A 391 3.99 -3.03 6.26
N LEU A 392 3.92 -1.82 5.70
CA LEU A 392 3.73 -1.59 4.27
C LEU A 392 5.01 -1.77 3.44
N ALA A 393 6.17 -1.71 4.08
CA ALA A 393 7.46 -1.62 3.42
C ALA A 393 7.73 -2.77 2.45
N ILE A 394 7.45 -4.01 2.85
CA ILE A 394 7.80 -5.19 2.08
C ILE A 394 6.95 -5.31 0.80
N PRO A 395 5.62 -5.18 0.87
CA PRO A 395 4.77 -5.11 -0.33
C PRO A 395 5.11 -3.96 -1.27
N VAL A 396 5.43 -2.78 -0.71
CA VAL A 396 5.84 -1.62 -1.51
C VAL A 396 7.17 -1.90 -2.21
N ALA A 397 8.14 -2.49 -1.52
CA ALA A 397 9.41 -2.90 -2.13
C ALA A 397 9.19 -3.93 -3.25
N ALA A 398 8.30 -4.92 -3.05
CA ALA A 398 7.95 -5.89 -4.07
C ALA A 398 7.30 -5.25 -5.30
N ALA A 399 6.41 -4.26 -5.09
CA ALA A 399 5.78 -3.50 -6.16
C ALA A 399 6.81 -2.66 -6.94
N ILE A 400 7.74 -2.01 -6.24
CA ILE A 400 8.83 -1.25 -6.86
C ILE A 400 9.74 -2.17 -7.68
N GLN A 401 10.14 -3.32 -7.14
CA GLN A 401 10.96 -4.30 -7.84
C GLN A 401 10.27 -4.84 -9.10
N LEU A 402 8.96 -5.09 -9.03
CA LEU A 402 8.16 -5.48 -10.18
C LEU A 402 8.14 -4.38 -11.26
N ILE A 403 7.97 -3.11 -10.88
CA ILE A 403 8.03 -1.99 -11.84
C ILE A 403 9.43 -1.87 -12.44
N LEU A 404 10.49 -1.98 -11.64
CA LEU A 404 11.87 -1.92 -12.13
C LEU A 404 12.15 -3.01 -13.17
N SER A 405 11.77 -4.25 -12.86
CA SER A 405 11.99 -5.41 -13.73
C SER A 405 11.13 -5.40 -15.01
N GLU A 406 9.88 -4.96 -14.94
CA GLU A 406 8.97 -5.00 -16.10
C GLU A 406 8.99 -3.73 -16.94
N VAL A 407 9.50 -2.61 -16.41
CA VAL A 407 9.41 -1.30 -17.05
C VAL A 407 10.75 -0.65 -17.27
N VAL A 408 11.67 -0.68 -16.30
CA VAL A 408 12.94 0.06 -16.38
C VAL A 408 14.01 -0.75 -17.09
N LEU A 409 14.28 -1.99 -16.64
CA LEU A 409 15.31 -2.84 -17.25
C LEU A 409 15.03 -3.12 -18.74
N PRO A 410 13.81 -3.53 -19.17
CA PRO A 410 13.55 -3.82 -20.58
C PRO A 410 13.60 -2.56 -21.48
N ARG A 411 13.53 -1.36 -20.90
CA ARG A 411 13.75 -0.11 -21.65
C ARG A 411 15.22 0.20 -21.79
N GLN A 412 16.02 -0.09 -20.78
CA GLN A 412 17.47 0.05 -20.85
C GLN A 412 18.06 -0.96 -21.83
N ASP A 413 17.61 -2.22 -21.81
CA ASP A 413 18.13 -3.27 -22.71
C ASP A 413 17.78 -3.04 -24.20
N ARG A 414 16.84 -2.13 -24.49
CA ARG A 414 16.45 -1.75 -25.86
C ARG A 414 17.28 -0.60 -26.43
N HIS A 415 18.09 0.06 -25.60
CA HIS A 415 18.96 1.17 -25.96
C HIS A 415 20.42 0.79 -25.71
#